data_AF-B5X603-F1
#
_entry.id   AF-B5X603-F1
#
_cell.length_a   1.000
_cell.length_b   1.000
_cell.length_c   1.000
_cell.angle_alpha   90.00
_cell.angle_beta   90.00
_cell.angle_gamma   90.00
#
_symmetry.space_group_name_H-M   'P 1'
#
loop_
_entity.id
_entity.type
_entity.pdbx_description
1 polymer ?
#
loop_
_entity_poly.entity_id
_entity_poly.type
_entity_poly.pdbx_seq_one_letter_code
_entity_poly.pdbx_strand_id
1 'polypeptide(L)'
;MANYDMVLQCWGPVEADYNNHGGLVLSRLFAEHPETLTLFPKFAGIAAGDLSGNAAVAAHGATVLRKLGELLNARGHRDRTRTGNLHLKQSCY
;
A
#
# COMPACT_ATOMS: atom_id res chain seq x y z
N MET A 1 -3.31 -11.36 15.39
CA MET A 1 -2.91 -9.95 15.60
C MET A 1 -1.43 -9.73 15.26
N ALA A 2 -0.49 -10.59 15.68
CA ALA A 2 0.95 -10.44 15.38
C ALA A 2 1.31 -10.17 13.90
N ASN A 3 0.74 -10.92 12.94
CA ASN A 3 1.03 -10.72 11.52
C ASN A 3 0.55 -9.36 11.00
N TYR A 4 -0.50 -8.80 11.60
CA TYR A 4 -1.04 -7.51 11.21
C TYR A 4 -0.19 -6.36 11.72
N ASP A 5 0.26 -6.46 12.97
CA ASP A 5 1.18 -5.49 13.57
C ASP A 5 2.52 -5.46 12.83
N MET A 6 3.02 -6.62 12.36
CA MET A 6 4.19 -6.68 11.48
C MET A 6 3.98 -5.94 10.16
N VAL A 7 2.81 -6.09 9.53
CA VAL A 7 2.49 -5.34 8.30
C VAL A 7 2.52 -3.84 8.55
N LEU A 8 1.94 -3.37 9.67
CA LEU A 8 1.98 -1.94 10.03
C LEU A 8 3.40 -1.44 10.31
N GLN A 9 4.24 -2.25 10.94
CA GLN A 9 5.66 -1.90 11.16
C GLN A 9 6.43 -1.80 9.84
N CYS A 10 6.24 -2.75 8.92
CA CYS A 10 6.84 -2.70 7.58
C CYS A 10 6.29 -1.55 6.72
N TRP A 11 5.09 -1.06 7.04
CA TRP A 11 4.43 0.02 6.30
C TRP A 11 5.00 1.40 6.61
N GLY A 12 5.53 1.62 7.82
CA GLY A 12 6.07 2.93 8.24
C GLY A 12 7.09 3.54 7.27
N PRO A 13 8.12 2.79 6.80
CA PRO A 13 9.05 3.29 5.78
C PRO A 13 8.39 3.61 4.44
N VAL A 14 7.37 2.83 4.03
CA VAL A 14 6.63 3.06 2.78
C VAL A 14 5.86 4.37 2.84
N GLU A 15 5.26 4.67 4.00
CA GLU A 15 4.54 5.91 4.25
C GLU A 15 5.44 7.15 4.28
N ALA A 16 6.69 7.00 4.73
CA ALA A 16 7.65 8.09 4.74
C ALA A 16 8.05 8.57 3.32
N ASP A 17 7.97 7.71 2.30
CA ASP A 17 8.28 8.08 0.91
C ASP A 17 7.45 7.30 -0.13
N TYR A 18 6.18 7.70 -0.25
CA TYR A 18 5.26 7.09 -1.22
C TYR A 18 5.67 7.27 -2.69
N ASN A 19 6.37 8.35 -3.04
CA ASN A 19 6.73 8.60 -4.43
C ASN A 19 7.85 7.66 -4.89
N ASN A 20 8.92 7.54 -4.10
CA ASN A 20 10.01 6.63 -4.39
C ASN A 20 9.54 5.17 -4.38
N HIS A 21 8.84 4.76 -3.32
CA HIS A 21 8.34 3.39 -3.23
C HIS A 21 7.26 3.09 -4.28
N GLY A 22 6.40 4.05 -4.60
CA GLY A 22 5.36 3.90 -5.61
C GLY A 22 5.91 3.65 -7.00
N GLY A 23 6.96 4.39 -7.39
CA GLY A 23 7.67 4.18 -8.65
C GLY A 23 8.31 2.78 -8.71
N LEU A 24 9.03 2.38 -7.65
CA LEU A 24 9.69 1.07 -7.60
C LEU A 24 8.71 -0.10 -7.66
N VAL A 25 7.58 -0.02 -6.94
CA VAL A 25 6.57 -1.07 -6.91
C VAL A 25 5.93 -1.26 -8.28
N LEU A 26 5.51 -0.17 -8.95
CA LEU A 26 4.93 -0.27 -10.29
C LEU A 26 5.95 -0.72 -11.33
N SER A 27 7.19 -0.25 -11.25
CA SER A 27 8.25 -0.70 -12.18
C SER A 27 8.54 -2.20 -12.02
N ARG A 28 8.58 -2.73 -10.79
CA ARG A 28 8.71 -4.17 -10.56
C ARG A 28 7.50 -4.94 -11.06
N LEU A 29 6.29 -4.45 -10.79
CA LEU A 29 5.05 -5.05 -11.27
C LEU A 29 5.05 -5.19 -12.79
N PHE A 30 5.40 -4.13 -13.52
CA PHE A 30 5.44 -4.16 -14.99
C PHE A 30 6.60 -4.99 -15.55
N ALA A 31 7.70 -5.13 -14.81
CA ALA A 31 8.82 -5.97 -15.21
C ALA A 31 8.53 -7.46 -15.02
N GLU A 32 7.89 -7.84 -13.91
CA GLU A 32 7.53 -9.24 -13.61
C GLU A 32 6.27 -9.68 -14.38
N HIS A 33 5.33 -8.75 -14.56
CA HIS A 33 4.02 -8.99 -15.16
C HIS A 33 3.70 -7.94 -16.25
N PRO A 34 4.34 -8.02 -17.42
CA PRO A 34 4.15 -7.05 -18.50
C PRO A 34 2.70 -6.96 -18.99
N GLU A 35 1.89 -8.01 -18.82
CA GLU A 35 0.45 -8.02 -19.10
C GLU A 35 -0.31 -6.97 -18.28
N THR A 36 0.14 -6.65 -17.08
CA THR A 36 -0.52 -5.65 -16.22
C THR A 36 -0.37 -4.24 -16.77
N LEU A 37 0.67 -3.97 -17.57
CA LEU A 37 0.86 -2.67 -18.22
C LEU A 37 -0.30 -2.33 -19.16
N THR A 38 -0.99 -3.33 -19.72
CA THR A 38 -2.18 -3.13 -20.57
C THR A 38 -3.36 -2.51 -19.81
N LEU A 39 -3.41 -2.69 -18.49
CA LEU A 39 -4.39 -2.08 -17.61
C LEU A 39 -4.08 -0.60 -17.32
N PHE A 40 -2.88 -0.15 -17.66
CA PHE A 40 -2.42 1.23 -17.51
C PHE A 40 -2.03 1.84 -18.87
N PRO A 41 -2.99 2.15 -19.76
CA PRO A 41 -2.71 2.72 -21.08
C PRO A 41 -1.85 3.99 -21.04
N LYS A 42 -1.93 4.73 -19.93
CA LYS A 42 -1.13 5.94 -19.66
C LYS A 42 0.38 5.67 -19.60
N PHE A 43 0.81 4.45 -19.25
CA PHE A 43 2.21 4.07 -19.08
C PHE A 43 2.73 3.17 -20.20
N ALA A 44 1.85 2.66 -21.07
CA ALA A 44 2.20 1.73 -22.14
C ALA A 44 3.21 2.27 -23.17
N GLY A 45 3.37 3.60 -23.27
CA GLY A 45 4.36 4.25 -24.14
C GLY A 45 5.71 4.56 -23.48
N ILE A 46 5.89 4.25 -22.20
CA ILE A 46 7.14 4.50 -21.46
C ILE A 46 8.03 3.26 -21.60
N ALA A 47 9.30 3.46 -21.97
CA ALA A 47 10.24 2.34 -22.02
C ALA A 47 10.45 1.75 -20.62
N ALA A 48 10.63 0.43 -20.52
CA ALA A 48 10.74 -0.26 -19.23
C ALA A 48 11.87 0.31 -18.34
N GLY A 49 12.99 0.71 -18.95
CA GLY A 49 14.11 1.34 -18.25
C GLY A 49 13.81 2.73 -17.68
N ASP A 50 12.79 3.41 -18.20
CA ASP A 50 12.42 4.78 -17.81
C ASP A 50 11.29 4.82 -16.77
N LEU A 51 10.62 3.69 -16.50
CA LEU A 51 9.47 3.62 -15.58
C LEU A 51 9.83 4.04 -14.15
N SER A 52 11.00 3.62 -13.64
CA SER A 52 11.42 3.91 -12.26
C SER A 52 11.78 5.38 -12.02
N GLY A 53 12.21 6.09 -13.06
CA GLY A 53 12.50 7.52 -13.01
C GLY A 53 11.32 8.41 -13.42
N ASN A 54 10.19 7.82 -13.84
CA ASN A 54 9.07 8.58 -14.38
C ASN A 54 8.19 9.16 -13.27
N ALA A 55 8.10 10.49 -13.21
CA ALA A 55 7.31 11.19 -12.20
C ALA A 55 5.80 10.84 -12.22
N ALA A 56 5.24 10.54 -13.39
CA ALA A 56 3.83 10.14 -13.50
C ALA A 56 3.59 8.72 -12.97
N VAL A 57 4.55 7.81 -13.14
CA VAL A 57 4.52 6.45 -12.55
C VAL A 57 4.65 6.56 -11.03
N ALA A 58 5.62 7.34 -10.55
CA ALA A 58 5.81 7.58 -9.11
C ALA A 58 4.55 8.16 -8.45
N ALA A 59 3.93 9.20 -9.04
CA ALA A 59 2.72 9.82 -8.51
C ALA A 59 1.52 8.85 -8.49
N HIS A 60 1.41 7.98 -9.50
CA HIS A 60 0.35 6.97 -9.52
C HIS A 60 0.57 5.89 -8.47
N GLY A 61 1.80 5.38 -8.36
CA GLY A 61 2.18 4.43 -7.32
C GLY A 61 1.95 5.00 -5.92
N ALA A 62 2.29 6.28 -5.69
CA ALA A 62 2.03 6.96 -4.43
C ALA A 62 0.55 7.04 -4.08
N THR A 63 -0.33 7.18 -5.08
CA THR A 63 -1.78 7.18 -4.88
C THR A 63 -2.26 5.81 -4.44
N VAL A 64 -1.78 4.74 -5.09
CA VAL A 64 -2.11 3.35 -4.73
C VAL A 64 -1.63 3.02 -3.32
N LEU A 65 -0.38 3.34 -2.98
CA LEU A 65 0.19 3.10 -1.66
C LEU A 65 -0.58 3.88 -0.59
N ARG A 66 -0.91 5.15 -0.81
CA ARG A 66 -1.72 5.92 0.15
C ARG A 66 -3.07 5.26 0.43
N LYS A 67 -3.77 4.78 -0.61
CA LYS A 67 -5.04 4.05 -0.44
C LYS A 67 -4.86 2.74 0.31
N LEU A 68 -3.76 2.03 0.08
CA LEU A 68 -3.44 0.84 0.85
C LEU A 68 -3.17 1.17 2.33
N GLY A 69 -2.44 2.26 2.62
CA GLY A 69 -2.20 2.74 3.98
C GLY A 69 -3.48 3.13 4.72
N GLU A 70 -4.41 3.83 4.06
CA GLU A 70 -5.74 4.14 4.60
C GLU A 70 -6.50 2.88 5.01
N LEU A 71 -6.48 1.82 4.17
CA LEU A 71 -7.12 0.54 4.45
C LEU A 71 -6.46 -0.21 5.62
N LEU A 72 -5.13 -0.20 5.68
CA LEU A 72 -4.37 -0.81 6.77
C LEU A 72 -4.64 -0.10 8.11
N ASN A 73 -4.70 1.22 8.12
CA ASN A 73 -5.05 1.94 9.35
C ASN A 73 -6.51 1.68 9.75
N ALA A 74 -7.46 1.71 8.81
CA ALA A 74 -8.87 1.49 9.09
C ALA A 74 -9.17 0.09 9.67
N ARG A 75 -8.49 -0.95 9.17
CA ARG A 75 -8.66 -2.32 9.69
C ARG A 75 -8.00 -2.50 11.06
N GLY A 76 -6.89 -1.81 11.35
CA GLY A 76 -6.31 -1.76 12.69
C GLY A 76 -7.26 -1.11 13.72
N HIS A 77 -7.95 -0.04 13.32
CA HIS A 77 -8.98 0.59 14.15
C HIS A 77 -10.17 -0.34 14.41
N ARG A 78 -10.69 -1.03 13.38
CA ARG A 78 -11.79 -1.99 13.53
C ARG A 78 -11.44 -3.14 14.48
N ASP A 79 -10.26 -3.73 14.35
CA ASP A 79 -9.82 -4.83 15.20
C ASP A 79 -9.66 -4.36 16.66
N ARG A 80 -9.08 -3.17 16.89
CA ARG A 80 -8.95 -2.55 18.22
C ARG A 80 -10.32 -2.28 18.88
N THR A 81 -11.31 -1.79 18.14
CA THR A 81 -12.66 -1.55 18.68
C THR A 81 -13.43 -2.82 19.00
N ARG A 82 -13.17 -3.94 18.31
CA ARG A 82 -13.83 -5.22 18.59
C ARG A 82 -13.33 -5.85 19.90
N THR A 83 -12.04 -5.73 20.18
CA THR A 83 -11.41 -6.31 21.38
C THR A 83 -11.70 -5.48 22.64
N GLY A 84 -11.77 -4.16 22.53
CA GLY A 84 -12.14 -3.28 23.65
C GLY A 84 -13.58 -3.48 24.15
N ASN A 85 -14.52 -3.81 23.26
CA ASN A 85 -15.92 -4.03 23.62
C ASN A 85 -16.16 -5.40 24.31
N LEU A 86 -15.32 -6.40 24.01
CA LEU A 86 -15.37 -7.69 24.70
C LEU A 86 -14.89 -7.59 26.16
N HIS A 87 -13.90 -6.75 26.43
CA HIS A 87 -13.34 -6.57 27.77
C HIS A 87 -14.28 -5.76 28.71
N LEU A 88 -15.04 -4.81 28.16
CA LEU A 88 -16.05 -4.05 28.93
C LEU A 88 -17.32 -4.88 29.25
N LYS A 89 -17.68 -5.84 28.39
CA LYS A 89 -18.82 -6.75 28.63
C LYS A 89 -18.55 -7.79 29.72
N GLN A 90 -17.28 -8.14 29.99
CA GLN A 90 -16.91 -9.08 31.06
C GLN A 90 -16.79 -8.45 32.45
N SER A 91 -16.60 -7.12 32.55
CA SER A 91 -16.51 -6.43 33.85
C SER A 91 -17.87 -6.05 34.44
N CYS A 92 -18.98 -6.36 33.75
CA CYS A 92 -20.35 -6.09 34.22
C CYS A 92 -21.14 -7.37 34.56
N TYR A 93 -20.44 -8.48 34.83
CA TYR A 93 -21.02 -9.72 35.36
C TYR A 93 -20.25 -10.16 36.60
#